data_AF-A0A7Y2GYU7-F1
#
_entry.id   AF-A0A7Y2GYU7-F1
#
_cell.length_a   1.000
_cell.length_b   1.000
_cell.length_c   1.000
_cell.angle_alpha   90.00
_cell.angle_beta   90.00
_cell.angle_gamma   90.00
#
_symmetry.space_group_name_H-M   'P 1'
#
loop_
_entity.id
_entity.type
_entity.pdbx_description
1 polymer ?
#
loop_
_entity_poly.entity_id
_entity_poly.type
_entity_poly.pdbx_seq_one_letter_code
_entity_poly.pdbx_strand_id
1 'polypeptide(L)'
;LWGVVHVLGGAMMLIAHAEGGASQVLDMVGTGPSAGMVADSFAPVVDSVVGFHAFNLLWIGVAVTVLSTLWFRTGRRVHFWMTLMLVTAADAGLVAFMLVPGTIAGSDAAIGLALWAAGAATGLYTIFSTPDTEA
;
A
#
# COMPACT_ATOMS: atom_id res chain seq x y z
N LEU A 1 -7.12 -0.25 7.98
CA LEU A 1 -7.04 -1.37 7.03
C LEU A 1 -5.89 -1.19 6.05
N TRP A 2 -5.92 -0.14 5.20
CA TRP A 2 -4.85 0.16 4.23
C TRP A 2 -3.43 0.07 4.83
N GLY A 3 -3.18 0.77 5.95
CA GLY A 3 -1.87 0.74 6.60
C GLY A 3 -1.45 -0.65 7.08
N VAL A 4 -2.37 -1.43 7.66
CA VAL A 4 -2.10 -2.79 8.15
C VAL A 4 -1.70 -3.72 7.01
N VAL A 5 -2.39 -3.64 5.87
CA VAL A 5 -2.06 -4.42 4.66
C VAL A 5 -0.64 -4.08 4.18
N HIS A 6 -0.28 -2.79 4.20
CA HIS A 6 1.05 -2.34 3.78
C HIS A 6 2.15 -2.72 4.77
N VAL A 7 1.84 -2.77 6.08
CA VAL A 7 2.75 -3.35 7.08
C VAL A 7 3.04 -4.81 6.77
N LEU A 8 1.99 -5.61 6.57
CA LEU A 8 2.15 -7.04 6.30
C LEU A 8 2.86 -7.29 4.97
N GLY A 9 2.44 -6.62 3.91
CA GLY A 9 3.07 -6.71 2.59
C GLY A 9 4.54 -6.30 2.61
N GLY A 10 4.85 -5.15 3.22
CA GLY A 10 6.23 -4.68 3.33
C GLY A 10 7.11 -5.61 4.16
N ALA A 11 6.59 -6.15 5.27
CA ALA A 11 7.30 -7.13 6.08
C ALA A 11 7.57 -8.45 5.31
N MET A 12 6.56 -8.97 4.61
CA MET A 12 6.71 -10.16 3.76
C MET A 12 7.74 -9.94 2.65
N MET A 13 7.71 -8.77 2.00
CA MET A 13 8.68 -8.42 0.97
C MET A 13 10.10 -8.29 1.53
N LEU A 14 10.28 -7.74 2.73
CA LEU A 14 11.59 -7.67 3.37
C LEU A 14 12.12 -9.07 3.75
N ILE A 15 11.25 -9.97 4.22
CA ILE A 15 11.63 -11.35 4.51
C ILE A 15 12.06 -12.06 3.22
N ALA A 16 11.25 -11.99 2.16
CA ALA A 16 11.59 -12.55 0.85
C ALA A 16 12.88 -11.95 0.28
N HIS A 17 13.09 -10.64 0.45
CA HIS A 17 14.32 -9.96 0.02
C HIS A 17 15.55 -10.47 0.78
N ALA A 18 15.43 -10.67 2.10
CA ALA A 18 16.53 -11.20 2.91
C ALA A 18 16.87 -12.66 2.59
N GLU A 19 15.89 -13.47 2.17
CA GLU A 19 16.07 -14.89 1.84
C GLU A 19 16.62 -15.13 0.43
N GLY A 20 16.19 -14.33 -0.56
CA GLY A 20 16.48 -14.59 -1.96
C GLY A 20 16.60 -13.36 -2.85
N GLY A 21 16.75 -12.17 -2.26
CA GLY A 21 16.94 -10.91 -2.97
C GLY A 21 15.71 -10.45 -3.75
N ALA A 22 15.91 -9.53 -4.69
CA ALA A 22 14.83 -8.98 -5.52
C ALA A 22 14.06 -10.03 -6.32
N SER A 23 14.71 -11.11 -6.77
CA SER A 23 14.02 -12.13 -7.57
C SER A 23 12.89 -12.80 -6.78
N GLN A 24 13.14 -13.21 -5.55
CA GLN A 24 12.12 -13.83 -4.69
C GLN A 24 10.98 -12.86 -4.37
N VAL A 25 11.28 -11.57 -4.21
CA VAL A 25 10.23 -10.55 -4.04
C VAL A 25 9.40 -10.42 -5.31
N LEU A 26 10.03 -10.27 -6.48
CA LEU A 26 9.32 -10.11 -7.76
C LEU A 26 8.39 -11.29 -8.06
N ASP A 27 8.83 -12.51 -7.77
CA ASP A 27 8.02 -13.73 -7.92
C ASP A 27 6.81 -13.76 -6.96
N MET A 28 6.86 -13.02 -5.85
CA MET A 28 5.77 -12.91 -4.88
C MET A 28 4.72 -11.85 -5.24
N VAL A 29 5.14 -10.67 -5.73
CA VAL A 29 4.24 -9.50 -5.85
C VAL A 29 3.52 -9.34 -7.18
N GLY A 30 3.94 -10.01 -8.26
CA GLY A 30 3.35 -9.74 -9.58
C GLY A 30 3.30 -10.95 -10.51
N THR A 31 2.33 -10.89 -11.42
CA THR A 31 2.24 -11.79 -12.58
C THR A 31 3.03 -11.28 -13.79
N GLY A 32 3.78 -10.19 -13.60
CA GLY A 32 4.62 -9.54 -14.62
C GLY A 32 5.81 -10.39 -15.07
N PRO A 33 6.66 -9.85 -15.97
CA PRO A 33 7.82 -10.57 -16.49
C PRO A 33 8.70 -11.09 -15.36
N SER A 34 9.00 -12.41 -15.39
CA SER A 34 9.74 -13.11 -14.36
C SER A 34 11.08 -12.46 -14.05
N ALA A 35 11.61 -12.64 -12.83
CA ALA A 35 12.90 -12.11 -12.41
C ALA A 35 14.06 -12.38 -13.39
N GLY A 36 14.01 -13.47 -14.17
CA GLY A 36 14.98 -13.80 -15.21
C GLY A 36 15.03 -12.86 -16.43
N MET A 37 14.13 -11.87 -16.51
CA MET A 37 14.15 -10.83 -17.56
C MET A 37 14.92 -9.57 -17.14
N VAL A 38 15.36 -9.46 -15.88
CA VAL A 38 16.25 -8.40 -15.42
C VAL A 38 17.64 -8.69 -15.96
N ALA A 39 18.18 -7.83 -16.84
CA ALA A 39 19.55 -8.01 -17.32
C ALA A 39 20.53 -7.96 -16.14
N ASP A 40 21.52 -8.86 -16.13
CA ASP A 40 22.48 -9.03 -15.03
C ASP A 40 23.14 -7.70 -14.60
N SER A 41 23.37 -6.79 -15.55
CA SER A 41 23.94 -5.46 -15.30
C SER A 41 23.06 -4.57 -14.42
N PHE A 42 21.76 -4.81 -14.36
CA PHE A 42 20.81 -4.07 -13.53
C PHE A 42 20.49 -4.77 -12.21
N ALA A 43 20.89 -6.03 -12.04
CA ALA A 43 20.51 -6.83 -10.88
C ALA A 43 20.83 -6.15 -9.52
N PRO A 44 22.01 -5.53 -9.30
CA PRO A 44 22.29 -4.86 -8.03
C PRO A 44 21.41 -3.63 -7.75
N VAL A 45 21.07 -2.88 -8.81
CA VAL A 45 20.22 -1.69 -8.71
C VAL A 45 18.78 -2.09 -8.44
N VAL A 46 18.27 -3.07 -9.18
CA VAL A 46 16.92 -3.62 -8.97
C VAL A 46 16.81 -4.18 -7.55
N ASP A 47 17.82 -4.91 -7.09
CA ASP A 47 17.86 -5.44 -5.72
C ASP A 47 17.74 -4.33 -4.66
N SER A 48 18.51 -3.27 -4.81
CA SER A 48 18.49 -2.12 -3.90
C SER A 48 17.14 -1.39 -3.93
N VAL A 49 16.57 -1.17 -5.11
CA VAL A 49 15.29 -0.48 -5.29
C VAL A 49 14.14 -1.30 -4.70
N VAL A 50 14.13 -2.61 -4.92
CA VAL A 50 13.09 -3.51 -4.39
C VAL A 50 13.17 -3.57 -2.86
N GLY A 51 14.37 -3.73 -2.28
CA GLY A 51 14.55 -3.72 -0.83
C GLY A 51 14.12 -2.39 -0.20
N PHE A 52 14.51 -1.26 -0.81
CA PHE A 52 14.10 0.07 -0.36
C PHE A 52 12.59 0.28 -0.47
N HIS A 53 11.97 -0.19 -1.56
CA HIS A 53 10.53 -0.14 -1.74
C HIS A 53 9.78 -0.95 -0.68
N ALA A 54 10.24 -2.18 -0.40
CA ALA A 54 9.69 -3.04 0.64
C ALA A 54 9.75 -2.37 2.03
N PHE A 55 10.88 -1.74 2.36
CA PHE A 55 11.04 -0.97 3.59
C PHE A 55 10.07 0.22 3.66
N ASN A 56 9.96 1.00 2.59
CA ASN A 56 9.03 2.14 2.55
C ASN A 56 7.58 1.69 2.70
N LEU A 57 7.20 0.58 2.06
CA LEU A 57 5.87 0.02 2.15
C LEU A 57 5.51 -0.32 3.60
N LEU A 58 6.43 -1.03 4.29
CA LEU A 58 6.30 -1.34 5.71
C LEU A 58 6.18 -0.06 6.55
N TRP A 59 7.13 0.86 6.40
CA TRP A 59 7.24 2.03 7.26
C TRP A 59 6.07 3.01 7.09
N ILE A 60 5.66 3.27 5.84
CA ILE A 60 4.48 4.08 5.54
C ILE A 60 3.22 3.39 6.06
N GLY A 61 3.11 2.06 5.91
CA GLY A 61 2.03 1.27 6.48
C GLY A 61 1.92 1.43 8.00
N VAL A 62 3.06 1.40 8.71
CA VAL A 62 3.13 1.63 10.16
C VAL A 62 2.65 3.04 10.49
N ALA A 63 3.22 4.05 9.81
CA ALA A 63 2.89 5.46 10.04
C ALA A 63 1.40 5.72 9.86
N VAL A 64 0.80 5.26 8.75
CA VAL A 64 -0.63 5.41 8.49
C VAL A 64 -1.45 4.68 9.55
N THR A 65 -1.10 3.45 9.92
CA THR A 65 -1.83 2.68 10.94
C THR A 65 -1.83 3.38 12.30
N VAL A 66 -0.67 3.85 12.75
CA VAL A 66 -0.52 4.54 14.03
C VAL A 66 -1.27 5.87 14.00
N LEU A 67 -1.05 6.70 12.99
CA LEU A 67 -1.70 8.02 12.87
C LEU A 67 -3.21 7.87 12.78
N SER A 68 -3.73 6.97 11.93
CA SER A 68 -5.17 6.72 11.83
C SER A 68 -5.74 6.25 13.17
N THR A 69 -5.05 5.39 13.91
CA THR A 69 -5.54 4.92 15.22
C THR A 69 -5.58 6.04 16.25
N LEU A 70 -4.50 6.83 16.34
CA LEU A 70 -4.42 7.95 17.29
C LEU A 70 -5.44 9.05 16.96
N TRP A 71 -5.59 9.36 15.68
CA TRP A 71 -6.51 10.39 15.22
C TRP A 71 -7.97 9.97 15.32
N PHE A 72 -8.29 8.70 15.07
CA PHE A 72 -9.66 8.22 15.19
C PHE A 72 -10.16 8.31 16.64
N ARG A 73 -9.27 8.15 17.62
CA ARG A 73 -9.59 8.34 19.05
C ARG A 73 -9.99 9.77 19.41
N THR A 74 -9.62 10.77 18.60
CA THR A 74 -10.02 12.16 18.89
C THR A 74 -11.42 12.49 18.40
N GLY A 75 -12.09 11.59 17.64
CA GLY A 75 -13.43 11.81 17.08
C GLY A 75 -13.53 12.95 16.05
N ARG A 76 -12.41 13.56 15.63
CA ARG A 76 -12.42 14.73 14.74
C ARG A 76 -12.52 14.30 13.27
N ARG A 77 -13.58 14.70 12.58
CA ARG A 77 -13.81 14.40 11.16
C ARG A 77 -12.65 14.81 10.24
N VAL A 78 -11.96 15.91 10.55
CA VAL A 78 -10.81 16.37 9.75
C VAL A 78 -9.73 15.30 9.60
N HIS A 79 -9.45 14.53 10.65
CA HIS A 79 -8.39 13.53 10.58
C HIS A 79 -8.76 12.32 9.70
N PHE A 80 -10.05 11.96 9.69
CA PHE A 80 -10.53 10.97 8.74
C PHE A 80 -10.34 11.46 7.31
N TRP A 81 -10.76 12.69 7.01
CA TRP A 81 -10.65 13.23 5.66
C TRP A 81 -9.19 13.31 5.22
N MET A 82 -8.28 13.71 6.11
CA MET A 82 -6.84 13.70 5.83
C MET A 82 -6.33 12.29 5.54
N THR A 83 -6.71 11.30 6.34
CA THR A 83 -6.33 9.89 6.13
C THR A 83 -6.89 9.38 4.80
N LEU A 84 -8.17 9.60 4.53
CA LEU A 84 -8.85 9.16 3.31
C LEU A 84 -8.21 9.81 2.07
N MET A 85 -7.92 11.11 2.11
CA MET A 85 -7.24 11.81 1.01
C MET A 85 -5.85 11.22 0.76
N LEU A 86 -5.07 10.98 1.81
CA LEU A 86 -3.72 10.43 1.70
C LEU A 86 -3.72 9.03 1.04
N VAL A 87 -4.55 8.11 1.54
CA VAL A 87 -4.61 6.75 0.98
C VAL A 87 -5.22 6.73 -0.42
N THR A 88 -6.21 7.59 -0.68
CA THR A 88 -6.80 7.72 -2.03
C THR A 88 -5.80 8.29 -3.03
N ALA A 89 -4.95 9.24 -2.63
CA ALA A 89 -3.91 9.77 -3.50
C ALA A 89 -2.87 8.70 -3.88
N ALA A 90 -2.49 7.82 -2.93
CA ALA A 90 -1.60 6.71 -3.21
C ALA A 90 -2.21 5.72 -4.21
N ASP A 91 -3.46 5.30 -3.99
CA ASP A 91 -4.14 4.33 -4.85
C ASP A 91 -4.53 4.94 -6.21
N ALA A 92 -4.84 6.23 -6.27
CA ALA A 92 -5.01 6.94 -7.54
C ALA A 92 -3.70 6.96 -8.35
N GLY A 93 -2.55 7.12 -7.69
CA GLY A 93 -1.24 6.98 -8.32
C GLY A 93 -1.01 5.57 -8.88
N LEU A 94 -1.32 4.52 -8.12
CA LEU A 94 -1.28 3.14 -8.60
C LEU A 94 -2.11 2.96 -9.88
N VAL A 95 -3.36 3.45 -9.88
CA VAL A 95 -4.24 3.35 -11.04
C VAL A 95 -3.67 4.13 -12.23
N ALA A 96 -3.30 5.39 -12.03
CA ALA A 96 -2.89 6.28 -13.11
C ALA A 96 -1.55 5.90 -13.75
N PHE A 97 -0.60 5.42 -12.96
CA PHE A 97 0.78 5.18 -13.42
C PHE A 97 1.13 3.71 -13.62
N MET A 98 0.40 2.77 -12.99
CA MET A 98 0.68 1.34 -13.15
C MET A 98 -0.43 0.61 -13.89
N LEU A 99 -1.69 0.81 -13.52
CA LEU A 99 -2.79 0.04 -14.09
C LEU A 99 -3.22 0.56 -15.48
N VAL A 100 -3.46 1.88 -15.62
CA VAL A 100 -3.87 2.50 -16.89
C VAL A 100 -2.82 2.28 -17.99
N PRO A 101 -1.50 2.41 -17.73
CA PRO A 101 -0.48 2.10 -18.73
C PRO A 101 -0.26 0.61 -18.98
N GLY A 102 -0.86 -0.28 -18.18
CA GLY A 102 -0.69 -1.72 -18.31
C GLY A 102 0.64 -2.26 -17.78
N THR A 103 1.29 -1.53 -16.86
CA THR A 103 2.55 -1.97 -16.21
C THR A 103 2.32 -3.14 -15.26
N ILE A 104 1.13 -3.23 -14.65
CA ILE A 104 0.69 -4.36 -13.82
C ILE A 104 -0.62 -4.92 -14.35
N ALA A 105 -0.88 -6.21 -14.09
CA ALA A 105 -2.17 -6.81 -14.40
C ALA A 105 -3.27 -6.28 -13.47
N GLY A 106 -4.50 -6.16 -13.98
CA GLY A 106 -5.64 -5.74 -13.16
C GLY A 106 -5.95 -6.69 -12.00
N SER A 107 -5.64 -7.99 -12.16
CA SER A 107 -5.72 -8.99 -11.09
C SER A 107 -4.83 -8.64 -9.90
N ASP A 108 -3.64 -8.10 -10.17
CA ASP A 108 -2.62 -7.83 -9.15
C ASP A 108 -3.03 -6.60 -8.31
N ALA A 109 -3.74 -5.65 -8.93
CA ALA A 109 -4.28 -4.47 -8.25
C ALA A 109 -5.65 -4.71 -7.57
N ALA A 110 -6.39 -5.76 -7.97
CA ALA A 110 -7.80 -5.93 -7.62
C ALA A 110 -8.05 -5.98 -6.11
N ILE A 111 -7.23 -6.75 -5.37
CA ILE A 111 -7.37 -6.90 -3.92
C ILE A 111 -7.13 -5.57 -3.22
N GLY A 112 -6.08 -4.83 -3.60
CA GLY A 112 -5.78 -3.52 -3.04
C GLY A 112 -6.93 -2.53 -3.22
N LEU A 113 -7.45 -2.43 -4.45
CA LEU A 113 -8.57 -1.55 -4.78
C LEU A 113 -9.86 -1.94 -4.06
N ALA A 114 -10.13 -3.24 -3.92
CA ALA A 114 -11.29 -3.73 -3.17
C ALA A 114 -11.20 -3.37 -1.68
N LEU A 115 -10.02 -3.56 -1.07
CA LEU A 115 -9.79 -3.21 0.34
C LEU A 115 -9.85 -1.70 0.57
N TRP A 116 -9.36 -0.89 -0.36
CA TRP A 116 -9.54 0.56 -0.34
C TRP A 116 -11.03 0.93 -0.38
N ALA A 117 -11.78 0.39 -1.34
CA ALA A 117 -13.20 0.70 -1.51
C ALA A 117 -14.02 0.33 -0.27
N ALA A 118 -13.77 -0.85 0.31
CA ALA A 118 -14.39 -1.29 1.54
C ALA A 118 -14.05 -0.37 2.73
N GLY A 119 -12.77 0.03 2.85
CA GLY A 119 -12.31 0.95 3.89
C GLY A 119 -12.94 2.34 3.77
N ALA A 120 -13.00 2.88 2.55
CA ALA A 120 -13.63 4.18 2.26
C ALA A 120 -15.13 4.14 2.56
N ALA A 121 -15.85 3.12 2.09
CA ALA A 121 -17.29 2.97 2.33
C ALA A 121 -17.63 2.88 3.82
N THR A 122 -16.90 2.04 4.56
CA THR A 122 -17.10 1.88 6.01
C THR A 122 -16.80 3.18 6.76
N GLY A 123 -15.74 3.87 6.36
CA GLY A 123 -15.35 5.16 6.92
C GLY A 123 -16.39 6.26 6.69
N LEU A 124 -16.88 6.39 5.47
CA LEU A 124 -17.93 7.34 5.11
C LEU A 124 -19.22 7.05 5.89
N TYR A 125 -19.64 5.77 5.94
CA TYR A 125 -20.79 5.36 6.73
C TYR A 125 -20.65 5.78 8.20
N THR A 126 -19.49 5.55 8.80
CA THR A 126 -19.23 5.91 10.20
C THR A 126 -19.37 7.43 10.40
N ILE A 127 -18.77 8.24 9.54
CA ILE A 127 -18.82 9.71 9.69
C ILE A 127 -20.21 10.31 9.53
N PHE A 128 -20.98 9.80 8.58
CA PHE A 128 -22.34 10.31 8.34
C PHE A 128 -23.36 9.76 9.35
N SER A 129 -23.05 8.66 10.03
CA SER A 129 -23.91 8.08 11.07
C SER A 129 -23.60 8.60 12.48
N THR A 130 -22.39 9.14 12.73
CA THR A 130 -22.02 9.71 14.02
C THR A 130 -22.07 11.24 14.00
N PRO A 131 -22.88 11.90 14.85
CA PRO A 131 -22.82 13.34 15.05
C PRO A 131 -21.41 13.77 15.47
N ASP A 132 -21.02 14.99 15.09
CA ASP A 132 -19.81 15.58 15.65
C ASP A 132 -19.97 15.67 17.16
N THR A 133 -19.09 15.00 17.92
CA THR A 133 -18.96 15.29 19.34
C THR A 133 -18.29 16.65 19.42
N GLU A 134 -19.09 17.72 19.55
CA GLU A 134 -18.56 19.03 19.92
C GLU A 134 -17.76 18.86 21.22
N ALA A 135 -16.49 19.27 21.17
CA ALA A 135 -15.59 19.36 22.30
C ALA A 135 -15.36 20.82 22.65
#